data_AF-A0A2P6S0L3-F1
#
_entry.id   AF-A0A2P6S0L3-F1
#
_cell.length_a   1.000
_cell.length_b   1.000
_cell.length_c   1.000
_cell.angle_alpha   90.00
_cell.angle_beta   90.00
_cell.angle_gamma   90.00
#
_symmetry.space_group_name_H-M   'P 1'
#
loop_
_entity.id
_entity.type
_entity.pdbx_description
1 polymer ?
#
loop_
_entity_poly.entity_id
_entity_poly.type
_entity_poly.pdbx_seq_one_letter_code
_entity_poly.pdbx_strand_id
1 'polypeptide(L)'
;MGRKKITSDNSTETINLENGQTGTKSASWNPQTVAIFCDLCIKEVGKGQRPGTHFNKEGWASLVANFHAETGNNYDKSQLKNKWDLLKKEWKIWKDLIGKDTGLGWNPTKNIVDASEEWWRNKIQINPQYAKLSVRGINPEMEAKLDMMFNVL
;
A
#
# COMPACT_ATOMS: atom_id res chain seq x y z
N MET A 1 -47.87 32.64 -37.37
CA MET A 1 -46.71 31.87 -37.85
C MET A 1 -45.46 32.71 -37.61
N GLY A 2 -44.62 32.37 -36.63
CA GLY A 2 -43.47 33.20 -36.26
C GLY A 2 -42.79 32.65 -35.01
N ARG A 3 -42.10 31.51 -35.15
CA ARG A 3 -41.32 30.91 -34.06
C ARG A 3 -39.95 31.57 -33.99
N LYS A 4 -39.59 32.03 -32.80
CA LYS A 4 -38.25 32.50 -32.42
C LYS A 4 -37.22 31.39 -32.65
N LYS A 5 -36.12 31.70 -33.35
CA LYS A 5 -34.86 30.94 -33.27
C LYS A 5 -33.88 31.82 -32.51
N ILE A 6 -33.55 31.41 -31.29
CA ILE A 6 -32.42 31.95 -30.54
C ILE A 6 -31.21 31.15 -31.02
N THR A 7 -30.37 31.79 -31.82
CA THR A 7 -28.97 31.43 -32.04
C THR A 7 -28.15 32.15 -30.98
N SER A 8 -27.38 31.40 -30.21
CA SER A 8 -26.21 31.96 -29.54
C SER A 8 -25.09 30.95 -29.68
N ASP A 9 -24.22 31.25 -30.63
CA ASP A 9 -22.96 30.57 -30.88
C ASP A 9 -22.06 30.60 -29.65
N ASN A 10 -21.41 29.46 -29.44
CA ASN A 10 -20.39 29.25 -28.45
C ASN A 10 -19.04 29.45 -29.13
N SER A 11 -18.40 30.60 -28.91
CA SER A 11 -16.99 30.79 -29.27
C SER A 11 -16.43 32.04 -28.61
N THR A 12 -15.68 31.85 -27.53
CA THR A 12 -14.55 32.72 -27.18
C THR A 12 -13.32 31.83 -27.00
N GLU A 13 -12.32 32.14 -27.80
CA GLU A 13 -10.99 31.54 -27.80
C GLU A 13 -10.23 31.84 -26.50
N THR A 14 -9.55 30.79 -26.04
CA THR A 14 -8.24 30.74 -25.38
C THR A 14 -7.82 31.86 -24.41
N ILE A 15 -7.60 31.43 -23.16
CA ILE A 15 -6.34 31.73 -22.46
C ILE A 15 -5.73 30.40 -21.98
N ASN A 16 -4.80 29.88 -22.77
CA ASN A 16 -3.89 28.83 -22.33
C ASN A 16 -2.89 29.47 -21.36
N LEU A 17 -3.15 29.34 -20.06
CA LEU A 17 -2.13 29.52 -19.04
C LEU A 17 -1.42 28.18 -18.87
N GLU A 18 -0.35 28.03 -19.64
CA GLU A 18 0.66 26.99 -19.44
C GLU A 18 1.27 27.16 -18.05
N ASN A 19 0.73 26.43 -17.06
CA ASN A 19 1.45 26.17 -15.83
C ASN A 19 2.08 24.79 -15.94
N GLY A 20 3.35 24.79 -16.35
CA GLY A 20 4.25 23.67 -16.17
C GLY A 20 4.36 23.30 -14.69
N GLN A 21 3.47 22.44 -14.24
CA GLN A 21 3.69 21.59 -13.08
C GLN A 21 4.10 20.23 -13.63
N THR A 22 5.38 19.88 -13.47
CA THR A 22 5.83 18.49 -13.51
C THR A 22 5.20 17.77 -12.33
N GLY A 23 3.92 17.44 -12.47
CA GLY A 23 3.16 16.70 -11.48
C GLY A 23 3.79 15.33 -11.34
N THR A 24 4.53 15.11 -10.25
CA THR A 24 4.80 13.76 -9.77
C THR A 24 3.45 13.10 -9.57
N LYS A 25 3.05 12.23 -10.50
CA LYS A 25 1.82 11.44 -10.36
C LYS A 25 1.92 10.70 -9.03
N SER A 26 0.98 10.98 -8.12
CA SER A 26 0.84 10.24 -6.87
C SER A 26 0.76 8.74 -7.22
N ALA A 27 1.56 7.92 -6.52
CA ALA A 27 1.56 6.47 -6.76
C ALA A 27 0.22 5.88 -6.29
N SER A 28 -0.45 5.15 -7.18
CA SER A 28 -1.72 4.48 -6.91
C SER A 28 -1.49 3.00 -6.57
N TRP A 29 -1.67 2.65 -5.30
CA TRP A 29 -1.46 1.30 -4.80
C TRP A 29 -2.79 0.57 -4.63
N ASN A 30 -3.00 -0.52 -5.35
CA ASN A 30 -4.15 -1.41 -5.18
C ASN A 30 -3.66 -2.77 -4.62
N PRO A 31 -4.56 -3.65 -4.14
CA PRO A 31 -4.15 -4.91 -3.53
C PRO A 31 -3.23 -5.77 -4.41
N GLN A 32 -3.46 -5.79 -5.72
CA GLN A 32 -2.64 -6.53 -6.67
C GLN A 32 -1.24 -5.93 -6.81
N THR A 33 -1.11 -4.61 -6.97
CA THR A 33 0.22 -3.97 -7.09
C THR A 33 1.00 -4.03 -5.78
N VAL A 34 0.30 -4.03 -4.63
CA VAL A 34 0.93 -4.30 -3.32
C VAL A 34 1.45 -5.75 -3.25
N ALA A 35 0.66 -6.74 -3.68
CA ALA A 35 1.08 -8.13 -3.67
C ALA A 35 2.34 -8.36 -4.54
N ILE A 36 2.34 -7.82 -5.77
CA ILE A 36 3.48 -7.87 -6.69
C ILE A 36 4.72 -7.22 -6.05
N PHE A 37 4.55 -6.04 -5.43
CA PHE A 37 5.66 -5.37 -4.75
C PHE A 37 6.24 -6.22 -3.62
N CYS A 38 5.39 -6.85 -2.80
CA CYS A 38 5.84 -7.75 -1.73
C CYS A 38 6.60 -8.95 -2.30
N ASP A 39 6.11 -9.58 -3.36
CA ASP A 39 6.78 -10.74 -3.98
C ASP A 39 8.16 -10.40 -4.54
N LEU A 40 8.28 -9.24 -5.19
CA LEU A 40 9.57 -8.71 -5.66
C LEU A 40 10.51 -8.42 -4.49
N CYS A 41 10.00 -7.80 -3.41
CA CYS A 41 10.79 -7.55 -2.21
C CYS A 41 11.33 -8.85 -1.59
N ILE A 42 10.51 -9.88 -1.48
CA ILE A 42 10.90 -11.20 -0.95
C ILE A 42 12.02 -11.81 -1.81
N LYS A 43 11.89 -11.72 -3.14
CA LYS A 43 12.92 -12.20 -4.07
C LYS A 43 14.27 -11.50 -3.84
N GLU A 44 14.27 -10.17 -3.68
CA GLU A 44 15.51 -9.42 -3.44
C GLU A 44 16.08 -9.63 -2.02
N VAL A 45 15.21 -9.86 -1.01
CA VAL A 45 15.63 -10.30 0.32
C VAL A 45 16.37 -11.64 0.24
N GLY A 46 15.83 -12.61 -0.51
CA GLY A 46 16.46 -13.92 -0.71
C GLY A 46 17.82 -13.86 -1.41
N LYS A 47 18.12 -12.79 -2.15
CA LYS A 47 19.44 -12.54 -2.76
C LYS A 47 20.44 -11.85 -1.82
N GLY A 48 20.06 -11.56 -0.57
CA GLY A 48 20.92 -10.84 0.38
C GLY A 48 21.06 -9.34 0.10
N GLN A 49 20.23 -8.76 -0.77
CA GLN A 49 20.32 -7.34 -1.13
C GLN A 49 19.76 -6.40 -0.06
N ARG A 50 19.23 -6.95 1.04
CA ARG A 50 18.77 -6.22 2.23
C ARG A 50 19.75 -6.44 3.40
N PRO A 51 20.99 -5.91 3.35
CA PRO A 51 22.03 -6.18 4.37
C PRO A 51 21.72 -5.57 5.74
N GLY A 52 20.66 -4.78 5.85
CA GLY A 52 20.19 -4.22 7.12
C GLY A 52 18.69 -3.99 7.06
N THR A 53 18.27 -2.76 7.35
CA THR A 53 16.84 -2.42 7.45
C THR A 53 16.14 -2.20 6.11
N HIS A 54 16.91 -2.04 5.03
CA HIS A 54 16.47 -1.70 3.67
C HIS A 54 17.33 -2.38 2.61
N PHE A 55 16.88 -2.36 1.37
CA PHE A 55 17.67 -2.78 0.22
C PHE A 55 18.87 -1.85 -0.02
N ASN A 56 19.96 -2.42 -0.53
CA ASN A 56 21.11 -1.70 -1.04
C ASN A 56 20.79 -1.03 -2.40
N LYS A 57 21.78 -0.38 -3.03
CA LYS A 57 21.58 0.31 -4.31
C LYS A 57 21.09 -0.62 -5.42
N GLU A 58 21.65 -1.82 -5.49
CA GLU A 58 21.31 -2.82 -6.52
C GLU A 58 19.89 -3.34 -6.33
N GLY A 59 19.48 -3.64 -5.09
CA GLY A 59 18.13 -4.10 -4.83
C GLY A 59 17.07 -3.06 -5.13
N TRP A 60 17.30 -1.79 -4.81
CA TRP A 60 16.37 -0.74 -5.23
C TRP A 60 16.29 -0.58 -6.75
N ALA A 61 17.43 -0.67 -7.45
CA ALA A 61 17.43 -0.61 -8.91
C ALA A 61 16.67 -1.79 -9.53
N SER A 62 16.86 -3.00 -8.99
CA SER A 62 16.15 -4.20 -9.43
C SER A 62 14.65 -4.11 -9.17
N LEU A 63 14.25 -3.62 -7.98
CA LEU A 63 12.84 -3.43 -7.64
C LEU A 63 12.16 -2.43 -8.57
N VAL A 64 12.78 -1.30 -8.88
CA VAL A 64 12.22 -0.31 -9.82
C VAL A 64 12.01 -0.94 -11.20
N ALA A 65 13.04 -1.60 -11.73
CA ALA A 65 12.96 -2.22 -13.06
C ALA A 65 11.90 -3.33 -13.12
N ASN A 66 11.89 -4.25 -12.16
CA ASN A 66 10.98 -5.39 -12.16
C ASN A 66 9.55 -4.96 -11.84
N PHE A 67 9.34 -4.00 -10.94
CA PHE A 67 8.00 -3.51 -10.63
C PHE A 67 7.36 -2.83 -11.84
N HIS A 68 8.15 -2.07 -12.61
CA HIS A 68 7.68 -1.51 -13.87
C HIS A 68 7.32 -2.61 -14.87
N ALA A 69 8.18 -3.61 -15.05
CA ALA A 69 7.95 -4.72 -15.97
C ALA A 69 6.66 -5.51 -15.64
N GLU A 70 6.41 -5.78 -14.36
CA GLU A 70 5.27 -6.59 -13.90
C GLU A 70 3.94 -5.81 -13.88
N THR A 71 3.97 -4.50 -13.62
CA THR A 71 2.75 -3.71 -13.37
C THR A 71 2.46 -2.64 -14.42
N GLY A 72 3.42 -2.33 -15.28
CA GLY A 72 3.39 -1.17 -16.19
C GLY A 72 3.53 0.19 -15.49
N ASN A 73 3.60 0.24 -14.15
CA ASN A 73 3.71 1.50 -13.42
C ASN A 73 5.16 1.98 -13.36
N ASN A 74 5.40 3.22 -13.79
CA ASN A 74 6.70 3.87 -13.70
C ASN A 74 6.90 4.52 -12.32
N TYR A 75 7.05 3.70 -11.28
CA TYR A 75 7.35 4.19 -9.94
C TYR A 75 8.83 4.34 -9.72
N ASP A 76 9.22 5.47 -9.15
CA ASP A 76 10.61 5.71 -8.76
C ASP A 76 10.94 5.02 -7.43
N LYS A 77 12.23 5.03 -7.11
CA LYS A 77 12.74 4.48 -5.84
C LYS A 77 12.08 5.09 -4.61
N SER A 78 11.76 6.39 -4.63
CA SER A 78 11.15 7.08 -3.49
C SER A 78 9.75 6.55 -3.23
N GLN A 79 8.95 6.37 -4.28
CA GLN A 79 7.60 5.81 -4.19
C GLN A 79 7.62 4.37 -3.66
N LEU A 80 8.54 3.53 -4.16
CA LEU A 80 8.69 2.15 -3.66
C LEU A 80 9.19 2.11 -2.21
N LYS A 81 10.13 2.98 -1.84
CA LYS A 81 10.63 3.08 -0.46
C LYS A 81 9.54 3.55 0.50
N ASN A 82 8.77 4.56 0.13
CA ASN A 82 7.64 5.04 0.94
C ASN A 82 6.62 3.91 1.17
N LYS A 83 6.40 3.05 0.16
CA LYS A 83 5.53 1.89 0.29
C LYS A 83 6.12 0.83 1.24
N TRP A 84 7.41 0.53 1.12
CA TRP A 84 8.13 -0.34 2.04
C TRP A 84 8.01 0.12 3.50
N ASP A 85 8.25 1.42 3.76
CA ASP A 85 8.18 2.00 5.10
C ASP A 85 6.75 1.94 5.67
N LEU A 86 5.75 2.21 4.85
CA LEU A 86 4.34 2.09 5.23
C LEU A 86 3.98 0.65 5.61
N LEU A 87 4.33 -0.33 4.76
CA LEU A 87 4.08 -1.75 5.02
C LEU A 87 4.78 -2.21 6.30
N LYS A 88 6.02 -1.77 6.54
CA LYS A 88 6.76 -2.09 7.75
C LYS A 88 6.07 -1.53 9.00
N LYS A 89 5.53 -0.31 8.91
CA LYS A 89 4.77 0.30 10.01
C LYS A 89 3.47 -0.46 10.28
N GLU A 90 2.71 -0.81 9.25
CA GLU A 90 1.47 -1.58 9.38
C GLU A 90 1.74 -2.96 9.97
N TRP A 91 2.77 -3.66 9.47
CA TRP A 91 3.20 -4.95 9.97
C TRP A 91 3.59 -4.91 11.46
N LYS A 92 4.37 -3.90 11.89
CA LYS A 92 4.72 -3.76 13.32
C LYS A 92 3.50 -3.60 14.20
N ILE A 93 2.53 -2.78 13.78
CA ILE A 93 1.28 -2.57 14.54
C ILE A 93 0.46 -3.86 14.56
N TRP A 94 0.47 -4.63 13.47
CA TRP A 94 -0.17 -5.95 13.42
C TRP A 94 0.46 -6.94 14.39
N LYS A 95 1.80 -7.10 14.38
CA LYS A 95 2.49 -8.01 15.32
C LYS A 95 2.30 -7.58 16.78
N ASP A 96 2.24 -6.28 17.06
CA ASP A 96 1.97 -5.72 18.39
C ASP A 96 0.52 -6.00 18.85
N LEU A 97 -0.46 -5.86 17.94
CA LEU A 97 -1.87 -6.19 18.20
C LEU A 97 -2.04 -7.67 18.59
N ILE A 98 -1.57 -8.57 17.72
CA ILE A 98 -1.70 -10.02 17.92
C ILE A 98 -0.85 -10.46 19.14
N GLY A 99 0.36 -9.93 19.26
CA GLY A 99 1.23 -10.16 20.41
C GLY A 99 1.50 -11.64 20.63
N LYS A 100 1.20 -12.12 21.85
CA LYS A 100 1.30 -13.54 22.25
C LYS A 100 -0.05 -14.25 22.26
N ASP A 101 -1.13 -13.58 21.84
CA ASP A 101 -2.47 -14.16 21.88
C ASP A 101 -2.57 -15.23 20.80
N THR A 102 -2.79 -16.48 21.22
CA THR A 102 -2.95 -17.64 20.32
C THR A 102 -4.42 -18.01 20.17
N GLY A 103 -4.77 -18.67 19.06
CA GLY A 103 -6.13 -19.17 18.83
C GLY A 103 -7.14 -18.11 18.38
N LEU A 104 -6.65 -16.92 18.01
CA LEU A 104 -7.46 -15.94 17.30
C LEU A 104 -7.84 -16.49 15.93
N GLY A 105 -9.13 -16.46 15.60
CA GLY A 105 -9.61 -16.86 14.29
C GLY A 105 -9.36 -15.77 13.25
N TRP A 106 -9.67 -16.10 12.00
CA TRP A 106 -9.65 -15.15 10.89
C TRP A 106 -11.00 -15.18 10.17
N ASN A 107 -11.62 -14.01 9.98
CA ASN A 107 -12.87 -13.89 9.24
C ASN A 107 -12.56 -13.49 7.78
N PRO A 108 -12.60 -14.40 6.80
CA PRO A 108 -12.22 -14.10 5.41
C PRO A 108 -13.23 -13.18 4.71
N THR A 109 -14.50 -13.19 5.13
CA THR A 109 -15.54 -12.33 4.56
C THR A 109 -15.34 -10.88 4.97
N LYS A 110 -14.98 -10.64 6.24
CA LYS A 110 -14.73 -9.30 6.77
C LYS A 110 -13.27 -8.85 6.63
N ASN A 111 -12.35 -9.77 6.34
CA ASN A 111 -10.91 -9.53 6.22
C ASN A 111 -10.32 -8.94 7.53
N ILE A 112 -10.70 -9.51 8.68
CA ILE A 112 -10.27 -9.10 10.03
C ILE A 112 -10.07 -10.31 10.95
N VAL A 113 -9.40 -10.08 12.09
CA VAL A 113 -9.33 -11.07 13.18
C VAL A 113 -10.73 -11.39 13.69
N ASP A 114 -11.05 -12.67 13.76
CA ASP A 114 -12.30 -13.17 14.34
C ASP A 114 -12.12 -13.29 15.86
N ALA A 115 -12.37 -12.19 16.55
CA ALA A 115 -12.25 -12.05 17.99
C ALA A 115 -13.49 -11.37 18.56
N SER A 116 -13.69 -11.49 19.89
CA SER A 116 -14.83 -10.86 20.55
C SER A 116 -14.72 -9.32 20.53
N GLU A 117 -15.87 -8.66 20.60
CA GLU A 117 -15.94 -7.20 20.76
C GLU A 117 -15.19 -6.72 22.01
N GLU A 118 -15.22 -7.50 23.09
CA GLU A 118 -14.47 -7.23 24.31
C GLU A 118 -12.96 -7.27 24.08
N TRP A 119 -12.47 -8.26 23.33
CA TRP A 119 -11.05 -8.34 22.99
C TRP A 119 -10.62 -7.11 22.18
N TRP A 120 -11.40 -6.74 21.15
CA TRP A 120 -11.12 -5.53 20.35
C TRP A 120 -11.15 -4.25 21.19
N ARG A 121 -12.15 -4.08 22.07
CA ARG A 121 -12.25 -2.93 22.97
C ARG A 121 -11.03 -2.81 23.88
N ASN A 122 -10.61 -3.92 24.49
CA ASN A 122 -9.44 -3.94 25.38
C ASN A 122 -8.14 -3.61 24.62
N LYS A 123 -7.94 -4.18 23.43
CA LYS A 123 -6.78 -3.88 22.57
C LYS A 123 -6.77 -2.41 22.16
N ILE A 124 -7.89 -1.86 21.68
CA ILE A 124 -8.00 -0.46 21.24
C ILE A 124 -7.75 0.51 22.39
N GLN A 125 -8.14 0.17 23.62
CA GLN A 125 -7.85 0.98 24.80
C GLN A 125 -6.33 1.05 25.09
N ILE A 126 -5.59 -0.04 24.83
CA ILE A 126 -4.13 -0.07 24.98
C ILE A 126 -3.46 0.78 23.87
N ASN A 127 -3.90 0.61 22.63
CA ASN A 127 -3.37 1.36 21.49
C ASN A 127 -4.50 1.69 20.50
N PRO A 128 -4.92 2.97 20.43
CA PRO A 128 -5.98 3.39 19.51
C PRO A 128 -5.66 3.11 18.03
N GLN A 129 -4.39 2.95 17.65
CA GLN A 129 -4.02 2.59 16.28
C GLN A 129 -4.51 1.20 15.86
N TYR A 130 -4.90 0.33 16.79
CA TYR A 130 -5.45 -0.98 16.46
C TYR A 130 -6.86 -0.90 15.87
N ALA A 131 -7.61 0.17 16.12
CA ALA A 131 -8.96 0.35 15.59
C ALA A 131 -9.00 0.31 14.05
N LYS A 132 -7.91 0.70 13.37
CA LYS A 132 -7.84 0.57 11.90
C LYS A 132 -7.80 -0.89 11.42
N LEU A 133 -7.28 -1.80 12.24
CA LEU A 133 -7.12 -3.22 11.93
C LEU A 133 -8.42 -4.01 12.15
N SER A 134 -9.38 -3.47 12.89
CA SER A 134 -10.73 -4.03 12.99
C SER A 134 -11.64 -3.68 11.81
N VAL A 135 -11.19 -2.78 10.93
CA VAL A 135 -11.86 -2.45 9.65
C VAL A 135 -11.15 -3.12 8.48
N ARG A 136 -9.81 -3.19 8.54
CA ARG A 136 -8.99 -3.82 7.51
C ARG A 136 -7.79 -4.50 8.18
N GLY A 137 -7.90 -5.80 8.38
CA GLY A 137 -6.82 -6.63 8.89
C GLY A 137 -5.73 -6.90 7.85
N ILE A 138 -4.73 -7.66 8.26
CA ILE A 138 -3.75 -8.27 7.37
C ILE A 138 -4.13 -9.74 7.26
N ASN A 139 -4.50 -10.19 6.06
CA ASN A 139 -4.86 -11.59 5.87
C ASN A 139 -3.62 -12.50 6.04
N PRO A 140 -3.80 -13.80 6.33
CA PRO A 140 -2.69 -14.70 6.62
C PRO A 140 -1.65 -14.79 5.50
N GLU A 141 -2.07 -14.72 4.23
CA GLU A 141 -1.16 -14.75 3.08
C GLU A 141 -0.25 -13.51 3.04
N MET A 142 -0.84 -12.32 3.19
CA MET A 142 -0.10 -11.07 3.25
C MET A 142 0.77 -11.01 4.50
N GLU A 143 0.31 -11.51 5.65
CA GLU A 143 1.14 -11.60 6.87
C GLU A 143 2.39 -12.44 6.60
N ALA A 144 2.26 -13.61 5.98
CA ALA A 144 3.40 -14.45 5.65
C ALA A 144 4.41 -13.72 4.74
N LYS A 145 3.94 -12.97 3.74
CA LYS A 145 4.80 -12.15 2.88
C LYS A 145 5.54 -11.08 3.68
N LEU A 146 4.84 -10.36 4.56
CA LEU A 146 5.43 -9.31 5.38
C LEU A 146 6.44 -9.87 6.41
N ASP A 147 6.16 -11.05 6.97
CA ASP A 147 7.11 -11.76 7.83
C ASP A 147 8.38 -12.11 7.03
N MET A 148 8.28 -12.65 5.81
CA MET A 148 9.46 -12.91 4.97
C MET A 148 10.25 -11.64 4.62
N MET A 149 9.57 -10.50 4.45
CA MET A 149 10.23 -9.22 4.13
C MET A 149 10.94 -8.61 5.33
N PHE A 150 10.32 -8.65 6.51
CA PHE A 150 10.72 -7.84 7.66
C PHE A 150 11.33 -8.63 8.80
N ASN A 151 10.98 -9.91 8.96
CA ASN A 151 11.41 -10.76 10.07
C ASN A 151 12.79 -11.44 9.85
N VAL A 152 13.57 -10.98 8.87
CA VAL A 152 14.95 -11.50 8.70
C VAL A 152 15.83 -10.93 9.82
N LEU A 153 16.31 -11.86 10.65
CA LEU A 153 17.29 -11.69 11.74
C LEU A 153 18.65 -11.24 11.22
#